data_AF-A0AAW1UV52-F1
#
_entry.id   AF-A0AAW1UV52-F1
#
_cell.length_a   1.000
_cell.length_b   1.000
_cell.length_c   1.000
_cell.angle_alpha   90.00
_cell.angle_beta   90.00
_cell.angle_gamma   90.00
#
_symmetry.space_group_name_H-M   'P 1'
#
loop_
_entity.id
_entity.type
_entity.pdbx_description
1 polymer ?
#
loop_
_entity_poly.entity_id
_entity_poly.type
_entity_poly.pdbx_seq_one_letter_code
_entity_poly.pdbx_strand_id
1 'polypeptide(L)'
;MFCQLLTNIFPSVVILYVVGEVGITAGLHRLWTHRAYKAKWPLRLILMISSTLAFQGTIYQWSRDHRVHHKHSDTIADPHNINNGFFFAHYGWLMCKKYPEVTEKGALIDMDDILNDPIAQFQRKHIRSLVTLLAVILPTIIPMILWKESFICSFSVNMFRYFFNLHLTLCVNSVAHILGNKPYNK
;
A
#
# COMPACT_ATOMS: atom_id res chain seq x y z
N MET A 1 1.76 15.68 -28.72
CA MET A 1 0.98 15.21 -27.55
C MET A 1 0.97 13.68 -27.44
N PHE A 2 0.48 12.92 -28.43
CA PHE A 2 0.39 11.44 -28.31
C PHE A 2 1.76 10.71 -28.24
N CYS A 3 2.79 11.23 -28.93
CA CYS A 3 4.11 10.59 -29.03
C CYS A 3 4.95 10.64 -27.74
N GLN A 4 4.79 11.68 -26.90
CA GLN A 4 5.51 11.83 -25.62
C GLN A 4 4.93 10.93 -24.50
N LEU A 5 3.63 10.65 -24.56
CA LEU A 5 2.91 9.82 -23.60
C LEU A 5 3.44 8.38 -23.59
N LEU A 6 3.66 7.81 -24.78
CA LEU A 6 4.13 6.43 -24.97
C LEU A 6 5.64 6.25 -24.75
N THR A 7 6.44 7.28 -24.98
CA THR A 7 7.91 7.16 -25.01
C THR A 7 8.57 7.37 -23.65
N ASN A 8 8.09 8.32 -22.83
CA ASN A 8 8.76 8.70 -21.58
C ASN A 8 7.87 8.62 -20.33
N ILE A 9 6.59 8.99 -20.45
CA ILE A 9 5.66 9.01 -19.32
C ILE A 9 5.20 7.61 -18.95
N PHE A 10 4.87 6.79 -19.94
CA PHE A 10 4.43 5.43 -19.67
C PHE A 10 5.51 4.58 -18.98
N PRO A 11 6.78 4.54 -19.44
CA PRO A 11 7.83 3.80 -18.74
C PRO A 11 8.13 4.32 -17.32
N SER A 12 8.18 5.63 -17.12
CA SER A 12 8.42 6.21 -15.79
C SER A 12 7.30 5.86 -14.80
N VAL A 13 6.05 5.82 -15.29
CA VAL A 13 4.89 5.42 -14.48
C VAL A 13 4.92 3.93 -14.14
N VAL A 14 5.30 3.07 -15.09
CA VAL A 14 5.50 1.64 -14.83
C VAL A 14 6.60 1.42 -13.79
N ILE A 15 7.70 2.18 -13.86
CA ILE A 15 8.76 2.11 -12.84
C ILE A 15 8.23 2.52 -11.47
N LEU A 16 7.53 3.66 -11.37
CA LEU A 16 6.95 4.11 -10.09
C LEU A 16 5.89 3.13 -9.55
N TYR A 17 5.14 2.49 -10.45
CA TYR A 17 4.24 1.39 -10.11
C TYR A 17 5.00 0.23 -9.46
N VAL A 18 6.06 -0.28 -10.10
CA VAL A 18 6.86 -1.40 -9.57
C VAL A 18 7.50 -1.02 -8.24
N VAL A 19 8.04 0.20 -8.13
CA VAL A 19 8.65 0.69 -6.88
C VAL A 19 7.62 0.73 -5.76
N GLY A 20 6.39 1.19 -6.05
CA GLY A 20 5.28 1.16 -5.09
C GLY A 20 4.96 -0.25 -4.61
N GLU A 21 4.78 -1.19 -5.54
CA GLU A 21 4.47 -2.59 -5.24
C GLU A 21 5.59 -3.30 -4.47
N VAL A 22 6.86 -2.98 -4.74
CA VAL A 22 7.99 -3.47 -3.94
C VAL A 22 7.91 -2.92 -2.52
N GLY A 23 7.53 -1.65 -2.35
CA GLY A 23 7.27 -1.05 -1.04
C GLY A 23 6.17 -1.77 -0.25
N ILE A 24 5.09 -2.17 -0.92
CA ILE A 24 4.01 -2.97 -0.30
C ILE A 24 4.50 -4.38 0.02
N THR A 25 4.99 -5.12 -0.97
CA THR A 25 5.26 -6.55 -0.86
C THR A 25 6.53 -6.87 -0.07
N ALA A 26 7.66 -6.24 -0.40
CA ALA A 26 8.91 -6.47 0.29
C ALA A 26 8.97 -5.68 1.61
N GLY A 27 8.41 -4.47 1.64
CA GLY A 27 8.35 -3.62 2.82
C GLY A 27 7.19 -3.99 3.74
N LEU A 28 6.02 -3.37 3.53
CA LEU A 28 4.88 -3.44 4.46
C LEU A 28 4.53 -4.89 4.82
N HIS A 29 4.43 -5.77 3.84
CA HIS A 29 4.00 -7.14 4.01
C HIS A 29 5.10 -8.03 4.60
N ARG A 30 6.23 -8.22 3.90
CA ARG A 30 7.24 -9.22 4.32
C ARG A 30 8.15 -8.72 5.45
N LEU A 31 8.59 -7.47 5.41
CA LEU A 31 9.53 -6.93 6.40
C LEU A 31 8.84 -6.52 7.69
N TRP A 32 7.92 -5.54 7.61
CA TRP A 32 7.32 -4.97 8.81
C TRP A 32 6.19 -5.84 9.37
N THR A 33 5.34 -6.41 8.52
CA THR A 33 4.22 -7.20 9.04
C THR A 33 4.64 -8.58 9.51
N HIS A 34 5.27 -9.37 8.63
CA HIS A 34 5.57 -10.78 8.88
C HIS A 34 6.97 -11.04 9.45
N ARG A 35 7.83 -10.02 9.51
CA ARG A 35 9.22 -10.15 9.99
C ARG A 35 9.98 -11.29 9.26
N ALA A 36 9.67 -11.50 7.98
CA ALA A 36 10.19 -12.62 7.19
C ALA A 36 11.70 -12.51 6.91
N TYR A 37 12.27 -11.32 7.07
CA TYR A 37 13.70 -11.06 6.97
C TYR A 37 14.10 -9.84 7.79
N LYS A 38 15.40 -9.67 8.03
CA LYS A 38 15.97 -8.49 8.70
C LYS A 38 16.64 -7.59 7.66
N ALA A 39 16.39 -6.28 7.76
CA ALA A 39 16.98 -5.28 6.88
C ALA A 39 17.77 -4.24 7.69
N LYS A 40 18.94 -3.84 7.16
CA LYS A 40 19.67 -2.68 7.70
C LYS A 40 18.92 -1.39 7.37
N TRP A 41 19.24 -0.32 8.09
CA TRP A 41 18.55 0.97 7.96
C TRP A 41 18.46 1.52 6.52
N PRO A 42 19.45 1.35 5.60
CA PRO A 42 19.33 1.90 4.26
C PRO A 42 18.20 1.27 3.46
N LEU A 43 18.10 -0.07 3.49
CA LEU A 43 17.03 -0.79 2.80
C LEU A 43 15.67 -0.48 3.43
N ARG A 44 15.59 -0.37 4.76
CA ARG A 44 14.36 0.05 5.46
C ARG A 44 13.90 1.44 5.02
N LEU A 45 14.83 2.38 4.87
CA LEU A 45 14.52 3.73 4.41
C LEU A 45 14.01 3.72 2.96
N ILE A 46 14.67 2.97 2.08
CA ILE A 46 14.25 2.80 0.69
C ILE A 46 12.83 2.22 0.63
N LEU A 47 12.58 1.13 1.35
CA LEU A 47 11.27 0.48 1.38
C LEU A 47 10.18 1.36 1.98
N MET A 48 10.51 2.24 2.94
CA MET A 48 9.58 3.21 3.51
C MET A 48 9.20 4.28 2.50
N ILE A 49 10.16 4.78 1.72
CA ILE A 49 9.92 5.73 0.63
C ILE A 49 9.05 5.07 -0.44
N SER A 50 9.42 3.85 -0.85
CA SER A 50 8.66 3.02 -1.79
C SER A 50 7.22 2.77 -1.33
N SER A 51 7.00 2.38 -0.07
CA SER A 51 5.65 2.16 0.46
C SER A 51 4.85 3.45 0.57
N THR A 52 5.51 4.57 0.81
CA THR A 52 4.86 5.89 0.85
C THR A 52 4.42 6.34 -0.55
N LEU A 53 5.18 6.02 -1.60
CA LEU A 53 4.78 6.22 -3.00
C LEU A 53 3.52 5.42 -3.37
N ALA A 54 3.36 4.21 -2.81
CA ALA A 54 2.17 3.38 -3.01
C ALA A 54 0.90 3.96 -2.35
N PHE A 55 1.07 4.85 -1.34
CA PHE A 55 -0.01 5.60 -0.70
C PHE A 55 -1.13 4.71 -0.12
N GLN A 56 -0.76 3.66 0.63
CA GLN A 56 -1.72 2.75 1.30
C GLN A 56 -1.70 2.87 2.83
N GLY A 57 -1.39 4.06 3.34
CA GLY A 57 -1.37 4.35 4.78
C GLY A 57 0.02 4.22 5.41
N THR A 58 0.04 4.27 6.75
CA THR A 58 1.29 4.20 7.51
C THR A 58 1.77 2.76 7.65
N ILE A 59 3.09 2.56 7.83
CA ILE A 59 3.68 1.26 8.15
C ILE A 59 2.96 0.64 9.37
N TYR A 60 2.70 1.45 10.40
CA TYR A 60 1.98 1.03 11.59
C TYR A 60 0.56 0.55 11.31
N GLN A 61 -0.25 1.37 10.62
CA GLN A 61 -1.65 1.04 10.36
C GLN A 61 -1.78 -0.18 9.46
N TRP A 62 -1.02 -0.22 8.36
CA TRP A 62 -1.03 -1.32 7.42
C TRP A 62 -0.62 -2.62 8.11
N SER A 63 0.50 -2.60 8.85
CA SER A 63 0.98 -3.80 9.54
C SER A 63 0.02 -4.28 10.62
N ARG A 64 -0.57 -3.36 11.40
CA ARG A 64 -1.55 -3.73 12.41
C ARG A 64 -2.77 -4.39 11.78
N ASP A 65 -3.37 -3.75 10.78
CA ASP A 65 -4.58 -4.26 10.13
C ASP A 65 -4.30 -5.61 9.43
N HIS A 66 -3.14 -5.76 8.80
CA HIS A 66 -2.73 -7.01 8.15
C HIS A 66 -2.44 -8.15 9.16
N ARG A 67 -1.87 -7.83 10.33
CA ARG A 67 -1.73 -8.81 11.44
C ARG A 67 -3.09 -9.24 11.99
N VAL A 68 -4.04 -8.31 12.13
CA VAL A 68 -5.42 -8.63 12.51
C VAL A 68 -6.05 -9.55 11.47
N HIS A 69 -5.94 -9.20 10.19
CA HIS A 69 -6.45 -10.01 9.08
C HIS A 69 -5.93 -11.45 9.16
N HIS A 70 -4.62 -11.68 9.27
CA HIS A 70 -4.09 -13.04 9.36
C HIS A 70 -4.57 -13.81 10.60
N LYS A 71 -4.73 -13.13 11.74
CA LYS A 71 -5.13 -13.77 13.01
C LYS A 71 -6.63 -14.08 13.05
N HIS A 72 -7.44 -13.30 12.35
CA HIS A 72 -8.88 -13.32 12.42
C HIS A 72 -9.55 -13.40 11.03
N SER A 73 -8.84 -13.97 10.05
CA SER A 73 -9.26 -14.04 8.64
C SER A 73 -10.67 -14.58 8.51
N ASP A 74 -11.44 -13.96 7.63
CA ASP A 74 -12.82 -14.35 7.30
C ASP A 74 -13.80 -14.31 8.51
N THR A 75 -13.44 -13.60 9.58
CA THR A 75 -14.34 -13.32 10.73
C THR A 75 -14.75 -11.85 10.78
N ILE A 76 -15.68 -11.48 11.68
CA ILE A 76 -16.08 -10.07 11.89
C ILE A 76 -14.91 -9.15 12.30
N ALA A 77 -13.84 -9.72 12.88
CA ALA A 77 -12.65 -8.97 13.26
C ALA A 77 -11.65 -8.79 12.11
N ASP A 78 -11.88 -9.39 10.93
CA ASP A 78 -11.08 -9.15 9.73
C ASP A 78 -11.42 -7.79 9.11
N PRO A 79 -10.44 -6.86 8.96
CA PRO A 79 -10.67 -5.55 8.36
C PRO A 79 -11.34 -5.57 6.98
N HIS A 80 -11.08 -6.61 6.18
CA HIS A 80 -11.58 -6.76 4.82
C HIS A 80 -12.20 -8.14 4.60
N ASN A 81 -13.00 -8.58 5.57
CA ASN A 81 -13.71 -9.85 5.57
C ASN A 81 -14.46 -10.13 4.25
N ILE A 82 -14.08 -11.21 3.56
CA ILE A 82 -14.71 -11.64 2.30
C ILE A 82 -16.17 -12.07 2.45
N ASN A 83 -16.58 -12.50 3.64
CA ASN A 83 -17.96 -12.91 3.92
C ASN A 83 -18.95 -11.73 3.88
N ASN A 84 -18.46 -10.49 3.94
CA ASN A 84 -19.26 -9.29 3.72
C ASN A 84 -19.44 -8.94 2.22
N GLY A 85 -18.92 -9.79 1.32
CA GLY A 85 -19.07 -9.69 -0.13
C GLY A 85 -17.83 -9.15 -0.85
N PHE A 86 -17.70 -9.49 -2.13
CA PHE A 86 -16.55 -9.12 -2.98
C PHE A 86 -16.25 -7.61 -2.94
N PHE A 87 -17.28 -6.78 -3.12
CA PHE A 87 -17.10 -5.33 -3.13
C PHE A 87 -16.57 -4.81 -1.79
N PHE A 88 -17.05 -5.35 -0.66
CA PHE A 88 -16.58 -4.95 0.66
C PHE A 88 -15.11 -5.28 0.83
N ALA A 89 -14.70 -6.53 0.57
CA ALA A 89 -13.32 -6.96 0.69
C ALA A 89 -12.37 -6.27 -0.31
N HIS A 90 -12.87 -5.98 -1.51
CA HIS A 90 -12.07 -5.30 -2.53
C HIS A 90 -11.90 -3.81 -2.19
N TYR A 91 -12.96 -3.04 -1.94
CA TYR A 91 -12.82 -1.58 -1.77
C TYR A 91 -13.73 -1.00 -0.67
N GLY A 92 -14.89 -1.62 -0.42
CA GLY A 92 -15.91 -1.11 0.50
C GLY A 92 -15.42 -0.89 1.93
N TRP A 93 -14.51 -1.73 2.42
CA TRP A 93 -13.94 -1.60 3.77
C TRP A 93 -13.18 -0.26 3.98
N LEU A 94 -12.64 0.34 2.91
CA LEU A 94 -11.99 1.66 2.96
C LEU A 94 -12.99 2.82 3.05
N MET A 95 -14.25 2.59 2.66
CA MET A 95 -15.30 3.61 2.61
C MET A 95 -16.17 3.61 3.87
N CYS A 96 -16.05 2.58 4.69
CA CYS A 96 -16.85 2.38 5.90
C CYS A 96 -15.99 2.56 7.16
N LYS A 97 -16.66 2.88 8.28
CA LYS A 97 -16.00 2.73 9.58
C LYS A 97 -15.74 1.24 9.84
N LYS A 98 -14.60 0.93 10.44
CA LYS A 98 -14.27 -0.44 10.87
C LYS A 98 -15.29 -0.92 11.89
N TYR A 99 -15.60 -2.22 11.85
CA TYR A 99 -16.35 -2.88 12.91
C TYR A 99 -15.60 -2.72 14.25
N PRO A 100 -16.32 -2.57 15.38
CA PRO A 100 -15.70 -2.47 16.71
C PRO A 100 -14.71 -3.60 16.99
N GLU A 101 -15.03 -4.83 16.58
CA GLU A 101 -14.23 -6.04 16.77
C GLU A 101 -12.86 -5.93 16.11
N VAL A 102 -12.76 -5.29 14.93
CA VAL A 102 -11.48 -5.02 14.27
C VAL A 102 -10.59 -4.12 15.14
N THR A 103 -11.20 -3.13 15.80
CA THR A 103 -10.47 -2.19 16.67
C THR A 103 -10.06 -2.86 17.98
N GLU A 104 -10.97 -3.60 18.60
CA GLU A 104 -10.72 -4.35 19.84
C GLU A 104 -9.62 -5.40 19.63
N LYS A 105 -9.72 -6.24 18.59
CA LYS A 105 -8.68 -7.23 18.28
C LYS A 105 -7.38 -6.57 17.83
N GLY A 106 -7.46 -5.45 17.11
CA GLY A 106 -6.31 -4.64 16.73
C GLY A 106 -5.53 -4.08 17.90
N ALA A 107 -6.19 -3.77 19.02
CA ALA A 107 -5.52 -3.32 20.25
C ALA A 107 -4.73 -4.43 20.96
N LEU A 108 -5.04 -5.70 20.66
CA LEU A 108 -4.37 -6.88 21.23
C LEU A 108 -3.20 -7.37 20.37
N ILE A 109 -2.94 -6.75 19.22
CA ILE A 109 -1.81 -7.09 18.36
C ILE A 109 -0.54 -6.48 18.95
N ASP A 110 0.49 -7.31 19.19
CA ASP A 110 1.83 -6.84 19.47
C ASP A 110 2.34 -5.99 18.29
N MET A 111 2.70 -4.74 18.59
CA MET A 111 3.24 -3.77 17.64
C MET A 111 4.56 -3.17 18.13
N ASP A 112 5.18 -3.73 19.17
CA ASP A 112 6.38 -3.17 19.80
C ASP A 112 7.53 -3.06 18.82
N ASP A 113 7.66 -4.01 17.89
CA ASP A 113 8.67 -3.96 16.84
C ASP A 113 8.54 -2.76 15.91
N ILE A 114 7.30 -2.33 15.62
CA ILE A 114 7.03 -1.16 14.77
C ILE A 114 7.07 0.13 15.58
N LEU A 115 6.64 0.09 16.83
CA LEU A 115 6.70 1.22 17.76
C LEU A 115 8.15 1.60 18.08
N ASN A 116 9.03 0.61 18.19
CA ASN A 116 10.47 0.80 18.42
C ASN A 116 11.28 0.98 17.11
N ASP A 117 10.66 0.93 15.93
CA ASP A 117 11.30 1.21 14.64
C ASP A 117 11.32 2.72 14.36
N PRO A 118 12.49 3.41 14.41
CA PRO A 118 12.56 4.85 14.19
C PRO A 118 12.15 5.28 12.78
N ILE A 119 12.36 4.44 11.76
CA ILE A 119 11.97 4.72 10.37
C ILE A 119 10.45 4.63 10.23
N ALA A 120 9.83 3.62 10.86
CA ALA A 120 8.38 3.48 10.87
C ALA A 120 7.70 4.62 11.65
N GLN A 121 8.26 5.02 12.80
CA GLN A 121 7.76 6.16 13.57
C GLN A 121 7.93 7.48 12.83
N PHE A 122 9.06 7.68 12.14
CA PHE A 122 9.27 8.84 11.27
C PHE A 122 8.20 8.93 10.18
N GLN A 123 7.97 7.83 9.46
CA GLN A 123 6.96 7.77 8.40
C GLN A 123 5.56 8.05 8.96
N ARG A 124 5.21 7.45 10.09
CA ARG A 124 3.92 7.67 10.77
C ARG A 124 3.71 9.14 11.16
N LYS A 125 4.73 9.78 11.74
CA LYS A 125 4.68 11.18 12.18
C LYS A 125 4.53 12.15 11.01
N HIS A 126 5.16 11.86 9.88
CA HIS A 126 5.24 12.76 8.73
C HIS A 126 4.41 12.30 7.52
N ILE A 127 3.51 11.33 7.68
CA ILE A 127 2.84 10.65 6.56
C ILE A 127 2.15 11.61 5.59
N ARG A 128 1.48 12.66 6.10
CA ARG A 128 0.79 13.64 5.25
C ARG A 128 1.78 14.35 4.33
N SER A 129 2.85 14.91 4.90
CA SER A 129 3.89 15.60 4.14
C SER A 129 4.63 14.66 3.19
N LEU A 130 4.95 13.44 3.63
CA LEU A 130 5.67 12.47 2.82
C LEU A 130 4.84 11.98 1.64
N VAL A 131 3.55 11.66 1.84
CA VAL A 131 2.65 11.26 0.75
C VAL A 131 2.44 12.42 -0.23
N THR A 132 2.13 13.61 0.27
CA THR A 132 1.94 14.79 -0.59
C THR A 132 3.17 15.03 -1.45
N LEU A 133 4.38 14.93 -0.88
CA LEU A 133 5.61 15.10 -1.63
C LEU A 133 5.90 13.93 -2.58
N LEU A 134 5.98 12.71 -2.05
CA LEU A 134 6.52 11.54 -2.75
C LEU A 134 5.51 10.85 -3.68
N ALA A 135 4.22 10.85 -3.34
CA ALA A 135 3.19 10.16 -4.12
C ALA A 135 2.38 11.10 -5.03
N VAL A 136 2.35 12.40 -4.74
CA VAL A 136 1.56 13.38 -5.48
C VAL A 136 2.45 14.39 -6.22
N ILE A 137 3.23 15.20 -5.50
CA ILE A 137 3.98 16.32 -6.11
C ILE A 137 5.11 15.82 -7.01
N LEU A 138 6.05 15.01 -6.50
CA LEU A 138 7.22 14.59 -7.28
C LEU A 138 6.82 13.80 -8.54
N PRO A 139 5.94 12.79 -8.48
CA PRO A 139 5.52 12.06 -9.69
C PRO A 139 4.75 12.91 -10.70
N THR A 140 4.22 14.08 -10.29
CA THR A 140 3.53 15.03 -11.18
C THR A 140 4.50 16.07 -11.75
N ILE A 141 5.43 16.59 -10.96
CA ILE A 141 6.34 17.66 -11.38
C ILE A 141 7.53 17.14 -12.20
N ILE A 142 8.06 15.97 -11.86
CA ILE A 142 9.21 15.40 -12.57
C ILE A 142 8.92 15.25 -14.08
N PRO A 143 7.78 14.69 -14.51
CA PRO A 143 7.43 14.65 -15.93
C PRO A 143 7.31 16.02 -16.60
N MET A 144 6.75 17.00 -15.89
CA MET A 144 6.61 18.37 -16.40
C MET A 144 7.98 19.02 -16.65
N ILE A 145 8.96 18.78 -15.78
CA ILE A 145 10.29 19.40 -15.90
C ILE A 145 11.15 18.67 -16.94
N LEU A 146 11.25 17.35 -16.81
CA LEU A 146 12.18 16.53 -17.59
C LEU A 146 11.68 16.20 -18.99
N TRP A 147 10.37 15.95 -19.13
CA TRP A 147 9.76 15.54 -20.40
C TRP A 147 8.86 16.63 -21.01
N LYS A 148 8.79 17.81 -20.36
CA LYS A 148 7.97 18.95 -20.77
C LYS A 148 6.49 18.60 -20.92
N GLU A 149 6.01 17.69 -20.09
CA GLU A 149 4.62 17.26 -20.10
C GLU A 149 3.69 18.33 -19.50
N SER A 150 2.44 18.33 -19.94
CA SER A 150 1.38 19.14 -19.35
C SER A 150 1.04 18.68 -17.92
N PHE A 151 0.61 19.62 -17.08
CA PHE A 151 0.15 19.30 -15.72
C PHE A 151 -0.99 18.26 -15.74
N ILE A 152 -1.99 18.46 -16.62
CA ILE A 152 -3.17 17.59 -16.70
C ILE A 152 -2.76 16.15 -17.03
N CYS A 153 -1.91 15.94 -18.04
CA CYS A 153 -1.45 14.61 -18.39
C CYS A 153 -0.64 13.99 -17.25
N SER A 154 0.37 14.70 -16.73
CA SER A 154 1.24 14.16 -15.70
C SER A 154 0.49 13.80 -14.42
N PHE A 155 -0.44 14.65 -13.99
CA PHE A 155 -1.25 14.41 -12.82
C PHE A 155 -2.20 13.22 -13.05
N SER A 156 -2.88 13.18 -14.20
CA SER A 156 -3.85 12.13 -14.52
C SER A 156 -3.19 10.75 -14.58
N VAL A 157 -2.01 10.64 -15.20
CA VAL A 157 -1.28 9.37 -15.28
C VAL A 157 -0.75 8.96 -13.90
N ASN A 158 -0.30 9.91 -13.06
CA ASN A 158 0.08 9.58 -11.68
C ASN A 158 -1.11 9.10 -10.84
N MET A 159 -2.29 9.71 -10.99
CA MET A 159 -3.50 9.23 -10.32
C MET A 159 -3.90 7.84 -10.82
N PHE A 160 -3.84 7.60 -12.14
CA PHE A 160 -4.06 6.26 -12.70
C PHE A 160 -3.12 5.23 -12.09
N ARG A 161 -1.81 5.54 -12.00
CA ARG A 161 -0.81 4.68 -11.33
C ARG A 161 -1.21 4.35 -9.89
N TYR A 162 -1.61 5.36 -9.12
CA TYR A 162 -2.05 5.17 -7.74
C TYR A 162 -3.25 4.22 -7.65
N PHE A 163 -4.31 4.49 -8.42
CA PHE A 163 -5.51 3.64 -8.43
C PHE A 163 -5.17 2.21 -8.87
N PHE A 164 -4.30 2.05 -9.87
CA PHE A 164 -3.90 0.74 -10.36
C PHE A 164 -3.11 -0.06 -9.31
N ASN A 165 -2.14 0.56 -8.62
CA ASN A 165 -1.44 -0.02 -7.46
C ASN A 165 -2.44 -0.47 -6.38
N LEU A 166 -3.36 0.43 -6.03
CA LEU A 166 -4.37 0.17 -5.00
C LEU A 166 -5.23 -1.05 -5.38
N HIS A 167 -5.80 -1.08 -6.57
CA HIS A 167 -6.66 -2.20 -7.00
C HIS A 167 -5.90 -3.53 -7.07
N LEU A 168 -4.64 -3.55 -7.49
CA LEU A 168 -3.86 -4.80 -7.49
C LEU A 168 -3.57 -5.31 -6.09
N THR A 169 -3.26 -4.43 -5.13
CA THR A 169 -3.14 -4.85 -3.73
C THR A 169 -4.48 -5.37 -3.20
N LEU A 170 -5.59 -4.70 -3.52
CA LEU A 170 -6.93 -5.07 -3.07
C LEU A 170 -7.45 -6.37 -3.71
N CYS A 171 -6.92 -6.79 -4.86
CA CYS A 171 -7.19 -8.12 -5.41
C CYS A 171 -6.71 -9.25 -4.47
N VAL A 172 -5.67 -9.02 -3.65
CA VAL A 172 -5.22 -10.01 -2.67
C VAL A 172 -6.28 -10.22 -1.59
N ASN A 173 -7.03 -9.18 -1.23
CA ASN A 173 -8.10 -9.26 -0.22
C ASN A 173 -9.38 -9.88 -0.78
N SER A 174 -9.64 -9.73 -2.08
CA SER A 174 -10.90 -10.16 -2.71
C SER A 174 -10.75 -11.35 -3.65
N VAL A 175 -10.03 -11.16 -4.76
CA VAL A 175 -9.85 -12.17 -5.80
C VAL A 175 -9.17 -13.41 -5.24
N ALA A 176 -8.09 -13.26 -4.46
CA ALA A 176 -7.37 -14.41 -3.92
C ALA A 176 -8.14 -15.17 -2.82
N HIS A 177 -9.17 -14.57 -2.22
CA HIS A 177 -10.06 -15.25 -1.26
C HIS A 177 -11.20 -16.04 -1.93
N ILE A 178 -11.52 -15.74 -3.21
CA ILE A 178 -12.61 -16.39 -3.95
C ILE A 178 -12.09 -17.33 -5.04
N LEU A 179 -11.07 -16.90 -5.78
CA LEU A 179 -10.53 -17.60 -6.93
C LEU A 179 -9.16 -18.18 -6.61
N GLY A 180 -9.07 -19.50 -6.62
CA GLY A 180 -7.81 -20.22 -6.44
C GLY A 180 -8.01 -21.61 -5.87
N ASN A 181 -7.00 -22.44 -6.02
CA ASN A 181 -6.95 -23.73 -5.35
C ASN A 181 -6.39 -23.54 -3.93
N LYS A 182 -6.81 -24.43 -3.02
CA LYS A 182 -6.38 -24.43 -1.62
C LYS A 182 -5.56 -25.70 -1.30
N PRO A 183 -4.32 -25.82 -1.83
CA PRO A 183 -3.55 -27.06 -1.72
C PRO A 183 -2.99 -27.31 -0.32
N TYR A 184 -2.84 -26.28 0.52
CA TYR A 184 -2.24 -26.40 1.84
C TYR A 184 -3.28 -26.55 2.97
N ASN A 185 -4.29 -25.69 3.00
CA ASN A 185 -5.34 -25.65 4.03
C ASN A 185 -6.71 -25.39 3.37
N LYS A 186 -7.77 -26.10 3.81
CA LYS A 186 -9.13 -26.06 3.22
C LYS A 186 -9.88 -24.75 3.50
#